data_AF-A0A3B8SSU6-F1
#
_entry.id   AF-A0A3B8SSU6-F1
#
_cell.length_a   1.000
_cell.length_b   1.000
_cell.length_c   1.000
_cell.angle_alpha   90.00
_cell.angle_beta   90.00
_cell.angle_gamma   90.00
#
_symmetry.space_group_name_H-M   'P 1'
#
loop_
_entity.id
_entity.type
_entity.pdbx_description
1 polymer ?
#
loop_
_entity_poly.entity_id
_entity_poly.type
_entity_poly.pdbx_seq_one_letter_code
_entity_poly.pdbx_strand_id
1 'polypeptide(L)'
;MKMRNLFDELLKVYDVVRDAKKQKSFFNDVVDKQLMLPELTMQLCNGLLPKKQYIINGEEIWVHICSDFIRAYGMFYAITLRMVDGSQYIIVDEDFIRDFSDEEQDVIIAHELGHVKDGDFQAHAIASNKTVAGYILCENIADEYAVYCYGADIVVSTFRKTLDNLAKHGCNFRFTKRMMNKRINLILKNHK
;
A
#
# COMPACT_ATOMS: atom_id res chain seq x y z
N MET A 1 -2.93 28.38 -11.95
CA MET A 1 -1.77 27.56 -11.57
C MET A 1 -1.56 26.53 -12.66
N LYS A 2 -0.38 26.46 -13.31
CA LYS A 2 -0.17 25.67 -14.54
C LYS A 2 0.12 24.20 -14.17
N MET A 3 -0.49 23.25 -14.87
CA MET A 3 -0.35 21.78 -14.73
C MET A 3 1.08 21.25 -14.50
N ARG A 4 2.11 21.98 -14.94
CA ARG A 4 3.53 21.63 -14.71
C ARG A 4 3.95 21.59 -13.24
N ASN A 5 3.41 22.46 -12.37
CA ASN A 5 3.77 22.46 -10.95
C ASN A 5 3.27 21.20 -10.23
N LEU A 6 2.10 20.69 -10.60
CA LEU A 6 1.55 19.46 -10.02
C LEU A 6 2.42 18.24 -10.43
N PHE A 7 2.96 18.25 -11.64
CA PHE A 7 3.82 17.20 -12.17
C PHE A 7 5.16 17.11 -11.44
N ASP A 8 5.83 18.25 -11.24
CA ASP A 8 7.10 18.33 -10.52
C ASP A 8 6.93 18.04 -9.01
N GLU A 9 5.75 18.27 -8.45
CA GLU A 9 5.44 17.95 -7.05
C GLU A 9 5.03 16.50 -6.83
N LEU A 10 4.32 15.86 -7.77
CA LEU A 10 4.00 14.43 -7.74
C LEU A 10 5.27 13.56 -7.88
N LEU A 11 6.26 14.00 -8.66
CA LEU A 11 7.57 13.36 -8.72
C LEU A 11 8.33 13.39 -7.38
N LYS A 12 8.10 14.41 -6.53
CA LYS A 12 8.67 14.47 -5.17
C LYS A 12 8.00 13.49 -4.20
N VAL A 13 6.70 13.23 -4.37
CA VAL A 13 5.96 12.21 -3.61
C VAL A 13 6.50 10.81 -3.92
N TYR A 14 6.97 10.58 -5.15
CA TYR A 14 7.44 9.26 -5.62
C TYR A 14 8.94 9.01 -5.47
N ASP A 15 9.77 10.06 -5.44
CA ASP A 15 11.23 9.92 -5.26
C ASP A 15 11.62 9.35 -3.88
N VAL A 16 10.67 9.28 -2.93
CA VAL A 16 10.84 8.61 -1.64
C VAL A 16 10.80 7.08 -1.78
N VAL A 17 10.13 6.51 -2.80
CA VAL A 17 10.09 5.05 -3.07
C VAL A 17 11.30 4.60 -3.90
N ARG A 18 12.12 5.54 -4.37
CA ARG A 18 13.15 5.32 -5.39
C ARG A 18 14.55 5.08 -4.80
N ASP A 19 14.78 3.89 -4.26
CA ASP A 19 16.14 3.30 -4.31
C ASP A 19 16.16 1.78 -4.58
N ALA A 20 15.23 1.33 -5.42
CA ALA A 20 15.34 0.04 -6.09
C ALA A 20 16.24 0.15 -7.34
N LYS A 21 17.56 0.28 -7.15
CA LYS A 21 18.56 0.14 -8.25
C LYS A 21 18.48 -1.21 -9.00
N LYS A 22 17.62 -2.14 -8.57
CA LYS A 22 17.30 -3.40 -9.26
C LYS A 22 15.94 -3.44 -9.98
N GLN A 23 15.13 -2.37 -9.93
CA GLN A 23 13.86 -2.25 -10.68
C GLN A 23 13.89 -1.16 -11.76
N LYS A 24 15.08 -0.63 -12.06
CA LYS A 24 15.27 0.47 -13.02
C LYS A 24 14.82 0.14 -14.45
N SER A 25 14.82 -1.13 -14.86
CA SER A 25 14.30 -1.52 -16.18
C SER A 25 12.79 -1.69 -16.19
N PHE A 26 12.15 -2.02 -15.07
CA PHE A 26 10.69 -2.18 -14.99
C PHE A 26 10.00 -0.81 -14.96
N PHE A 27 10.55 0.15 -14.22
CA PHE A 27 9.99 1.51 -14.15
C PHE A 27 10.23 2.34 -15.40
N ASN A 28 11.36 2.17 -16.09
CA ASN A 28 11.59 2.91 -17.34
C ASN A 28 10.54 2.52 -18.41
N ASP A 29 10.10 1.26 -18.46
CA ASP A 29 9.00 0.83 -19.35
C ASP A 29 7.61 1.33 -18.90
N VAL A 30 7.40 1.58 -17.59
CA VAL A 30 6.14 2.13 -17.04
C VAL A 30 6.08 3.65 -17.23
N VAL A 31 7.21 4.35 -17.10
CA VAL A 31 7.35 5.78 -17.38
C VAL A 31 7.20 6.07 -18.88
N ASP A 32 7.66 5.16 -19.75
CA ASP A 32 7.48 5.26 -21.21
C ASP A 32 6.03 5.02 -21.66
N LYS A 33 5.16 4.44 -20.82
CA LYS A 33 3.71 4.33 -21.04
C LYS A 33 2.89 5.53 -20.56
N GLN A 34 3.53 6.67 -20.24
CA GLN A 34 2.95 8.01 -20.05
C GLN A 34 1.39 8.07 -19.99
N LEU A 35 0.80 8.19 -18.77
CA LEU A 35 -0.38 9.05 -18.43
C LEU A 35 -1.20 8.61 -17.18
N MET A 36 -1.02 7.42 -16.61
CA MET A 36 -2.02 6.92 -15.62
C MET A 36 -2.03 7.65 -14.26
N LEU A 37 -0.89 8.00 -13.66
CA LEU A 37 -0.90 8.59 -12.30
C LEU A 37 -1.56 9.99 -12.26
N PRO A 38 -1.25 10.95 -13.15
CA PRO A 38 -1.92 12.25 -13.16
C PRO A 38 -3.42 12.16 -13.45
N GLU A 39 -3.83 11.36 -14.43
CA GLU A 39 -5.24 11.17 -14.78
C GLU A 39 -6.00 10.50 -13.64
N LEU A 40 -5.43 9.46 -13.03
CA LEU A 40 -6.02 8.78 -11.88
C LEU A 40 -6.13 9.69 -10.67
N THR A 41 -5.09 10.48 -10.39
CA THR A 41 -5.09 11.46 -9.32
C THR A 41 -6.19 12.49 -9.54
N MET A 42 -6.37 12.97 -10.77
CA MET A 42 -7.48 13.85 -11.12
C MET A 42 -8.85 13.16 -10.92
N GLN A 43 -8.99 11.90 -11.32
CA GLN A 43 -10.22 11.14 -11.09
C GLN A 43 -10.52 10.95 -9.60
N LEU A 44 -9.50 10.68 -8.78
CA LEU A 44 -9.59 10.63 -7.32
C LEU A 44 -10.06 11.97 -6.74
N CYS A 45 -9.38 13.06 -7.07
CA CYS A 45 -9.73 14.40 -6.60
C CYS A 45 -11.13 14.84 -7.05
N ASN A 46 -11.57 14.40 -8.23
CA ASN A 46 -12.91 14.68 -8.75
C ASN A 46 -13.97 13.68 -8.25
N GLY A 47 -13.60 12.69 -7.43
CA GLY A 47 -14.52 11.68 -6.89
C GLY A 47 -15.10 10.72 -7.92
N LEU A 48 -14.44 10.53 -9.06
CA LEU A 48 -14.91 9.71 -10.18
C LEU A 48 -14.59 8.23 -10.03
N LEU A 49 -13.61 7.88 -9.18
CA LEU A 49 -13.30 6.48 -8.93
C LEU A 49 -14.39 5.81 -8.09
N PRO A 50 -14.76 4.55 -8.40
CA PRO A 50 -15.57 3.74 -7.51
C PRO A 50 -14.95 3.68 -6.12
N LYS A 51 -15.78 3.73 -5.08
CA LYS A 51 -15.34 3.70 -3.69
C LYS A 51 -16.20 2.77 -2.85
N LYS A 52 -15.58 2.09 -1.89
CA LYS A 52 -16.23 1.32 -0.82
C LYS A 52 -15.91 1.98 0.51
N GLN A 53 -16.90 2.01 1.41
CA GLN A 53 -16.75 2.53 2.76
C GLN A 53 -16.38 1.39 3.71
N TYR A 54 -15.46 1.66 4.62
CA TYR A 54 -15.03 0.77 5.69
C TYR A 54 -15.17 1.47 7.04
N ILE A 55 -15.36 0.71 8.11
CA ILE A 55 -15.43 1.24 9.48
C ILE A 55 -14.32 0.58 10.30
N ILE A 56 -13.22 1.30 10.51
CA ILE A 56 -12.05 0.80 11.24
C ILE A 56 -11.96 1.56 12.55
N ASN A 57 -12.05 0.87 13.70
CA ASN A 57 -12.07 1.50 15.03
C ASN A 57 -13.09 2.65 15.18
N GLY A 58 -14.26 2.54 14.52
CA GLY A 58 -15.29 3.57 14.54
C GLY A 58 -15.04 4.78 13.64
N GLU A 59 -13.95 4.79 12.87
CA GLU A 59 -13.66 5.79 11.84
C GLU A 59 -14.19 5.34 10.48
N GLU A 60 -14.91 6.21 9.77
CA GLU A 60 -15.34 5.96 8.40
C GLU A 60 -14.20 6.22 7.41
N ILE A 61 -13.80 5.18 6.67
CA ILE A 61 -12.69 5.21 5.73
C ILE A 61 -13.21 4.95 4.33
N TRP A 62 -12.94 5.86 3.40
CA TRP A 62 -13.26 5.67 1.98
C TRP A 62 -12.06 5.11 1.23
N VAL A 63 -12.29 3.98 0.58
CA VAL A 63 -11.27 3.28 -0.20
C VAL A 63 -11.69 3.26 -1.66
N HIS A 64 -10.79 3.65 -2.54
CA HIS A 64 -11.01 3.73 -3.98
C HIS A 64 -10.59 2.44 -4.67
N ILE A 65 -11.33 2.02 -5.70
CA ILE A 65 -11.07 0.78 -6.41
C ILE A 65 -10.47 1.11 -7.78
N CYS A 66 -9.25 0.64 -8.04
CA CYS A 66 -8.57 0.80 -9.32
C CYS A 66 -7.51 -0.29 -9.55
N SER A 67 -7.93 -1.44 -10.10
CA SER A 67 -7.05 -2.57 -10.40
C SER A 67 -5.94 -2.20 -11.38
N ASP A 68 -6.23 -1.37 -12.38
CA ASP A 68 -5.22 -0.93 -13.37
C ASP A 68 -4.06 -0.20 -12.71
N PHE A 69 -4.33 0.63 -11.71
CA PHE A 69 -3.29 1.28 -10.92
C PHE A 69 -2.46 0.27 -10.14
N ILE A 70 -3.11 -0.57 -9.33
CA ILE A 70 -2.41 -1.54 -8.48
C ILE A 70 -1.50 -2.46 -9.32
N ARG A 71 -2.02 -2.96 -10.44
CA ARG A 71 -1.31 -3.89 -11.33
C ARG A 71 -0.19 -3.21 -12.11
N ALA A 72 -0.40 -1.99 -12.60
CA ALA A 72 0.65 -1.24 -13.32
C ALA A 72 1.89 -0.99 -12.46
N TYR A 73 1.71 -0.84 -11.15
CA TYR A 73 2.81 -0.61 -10.21
C TYR A 73 3.29 -1.89 -9.50
N GLY A 74 2.74 -3.05 -9.85
CA GLY A 74 3.11 -4.33 -9.23
C GLY A 74 2.87 -4.36 -7.72
N MET A 75 1.91 -3.56 -7.24
CA MET A 75 1.49 -3.52 -5.84
C MET A 75 0.49 -4.64 -5.57
N PHE A 76 0.33 -5.03 -4.31
CA PHE A 76 -0.52 -6.14 -3.93
C PHE A 76 -1.74 -5.65 -3.18
N TYR A 77 -2.89 -5.77 -3.82
CA TYR A 77 -4.24 -5.53 -3.29
C TYR A 77 -4.54 -4.12 -2.81
N ALA A 78 -3.62 -3.40 -2.19
CA ALA A 78 -3.85 -2.06 -1.67
C ALA A 78 -2.58 -1.20 -1.72
N ILE A 79 -2.77 0.11 -1.74
CA ILE A 79 -1.73 1.12 -1.57
C ILE A 79 -2.33 2.39 -0.97
N THR A 80 -1.67 2.95 0.03
CA THR A 80 -1.94 4.32 0.47
C THR A 80 -1.18 5.35 -0.36
N LEU A 81 -1.92 6.26 -0.99
CA LEU A 81 -1.42 7.44 -1.70
C LEU A 81 -1.59 8.68 -0.83
N ARG A 82 -0.50 9.42 -0.60
CA ARG A 82 -0.55 10.71 0.10
C ARG A 82 -0.22 11.84 -0.85
N MET A 83 -1.13 12.80 -0.92
CA MET A 83 -1.00 14.00 -1.73
C MET A 83 -0.14 15.06 -1.03
N VAL A 84 0.33 16.02 -1.81
CA VAL A 84 1.15 17.15 -1.34
C VAL A 84 0.40 18.03 -0.34
N ASP A 85 -0.90 18.19 -0.54
CA ASP A 85 -1.79 18.92 0.39
C ASP A 85 -2.05 18.16 1.70
N GLY A 86 -1.48 16.96 1.85
CA GLY A 86 -1.62 16.11 3.02
C GLY A 86 -2.83 15.18 2.98
N SER A 87 -3.70 15.29 1.97
CA SER A 87 -4.81 14.35 1.78
C SER A 87 -4.32 12.93 1.51
N GLN A 88 -5.11 11.94 1.91
CA GLN A 88 -4.75 10.53 1.87
C GLN A 88 -5.86 9.74 1.20
N TYR A 89 -5.46 8.83 0.32
CA TYR A 89 -6.36 7.97 -0.43
C TYR A 89 -5.82 6.55 -0.36
N ILE A 90 -6.67 5.59 -0.02
CA ILE A 90 -6.34 4.17 -0.15
C ILE A 90 -6.93 3.69 -1.46
N ILE A 91 -6.10 3.06 -2.29
CA ILE A 91 -6.49 2.49 -3.58
C ILE A 91 -6.35 0.98 -3.46
N VAL A 92 -7.34 0.22 -3.92
CA VAL A 92 -7.33 -1.25 -3.89
C VAL A 92 -7.62 -1.88 -5.25
N ASP A 93 -7.20 -3.12 -5.42
CA ASP A 93 -7.57 -3.97 -6.55
C ASP A 93 -9.02 -4.47 -6.36
N GLU A 94 -9.76 -4.72 -7.43
CA GLU A 94 -11.08 -5.35 -7.33
C GLU A 94 -10.99 -6.80 -6.81
N ASP A 95 -9.90 -7.50 -7.12
CA ASP A 95 -9.66 -8.88 -6.70
C ASP A 95 -9.53 -8.98 -5.18
N PHE A 96 -9.04 -7.91 -4.52
CA PHE A 96 -9.04 -7.80 -3.07
C PHE A 96 -10.45 -7.92 -2.48
N ILE A 97 -11.43 -7.26 -3.10
CA ILE A 97 -12.81 -7.27 -2.60
C ILE A 97 -13.46 -8.63 -2.82
N ARG A 98 -13.07 -9.32 -3.89
CA ARG A 98 -13.62 -10.64 -4.24
C ARG A 98 -13.01 -11.77 -3.41
N ASP A 99 -11.71 -11.71 -3.17
CA ASP A 99 -10.96 -12.86 -2.65
C ASP A 99 -10.91 -12.89 -1.11
N PHE A 100 -11.26 -11.79 -0.44
CA PHE A 100 -11.21 -11.64 1.02
C PHE A 100 -12.61 -11.39 1.62
N SER A 101 -12.86 -11.87 2.84
CA SER A 101 -14.06 -11.51 3.61
C SER A 101 -14.01 -10.04 4.04
N ASP A 102 -15.12 -9.46 4.48
CA ASP A 102 -15.13 -8.06 4.94
C ASP A 102 -14.15 -7.84 6.12
N GLU A 103 -14.03 -8.78 7.07
CA GLU A 103 -13.06 -8.69 8.18
C GLU A 103 -11.59 -8.81 7.70
N GLU A 104 -11.34 -9.66 6.70
CA GLU A 104 -10.00 -9.76 6.11
C GLU A 104 -9.66 -8.51 5.28
N GLN A 105 -10.65 -7.91 4.62
CA GLN A 105 -10.48 -6.64 3.91
C GLN A 105 -10.15 -5.54 4.91
N ASP A 106 -10.93 -5.42 5.98
CA ASP A 106 -10.70 -4.50 7.10
C ASP A 106 -9.27 -4.57 7.65
N VAL A 107 -8.71 -5.77 7.83
CA VAL A 107 -7.32 -5.98 8.27
C VAL A 107 -6.31 -5.35 7.30
N ILE A 108 -6.49 -5.56 5.99
CA ILE A 108 -5.60 -5.00 4.98
C ILE A 108 -5.74 -3.47 4.93
N ILE A 109 -6.96 -2.94 5.02
CA ILE A 109 -7.20 -1.50 5.11
C ILE A 109 -6.59 -0.91 6.38
N ALA A 110 -6.69 -1.60 7.52
CA ALA A 110 -6.05 -1.16 8.75
C ALA A 110 -4.53 -1.13 8.63
N HIS A 111 -3.92 -2.15 8.00
CA HIS A 111 -2.49 -2.11 7.68
C HIS A 111 -2.14 -0.87 6.84
N GLU A 112 -2.91 -0.59 5.78
CA GLU A 112 -2.69 0.60 4.94
C GLU A 112 -2.86 1.93 5.70
N LEU A 113 -3.75 1.97 6.70
CA LEU A 113 -3.91 3.12 7.60
C LEU A 113 -2.75 3.24 8.59
N GLY A 114 -2.14 2.14 9.00
CA GLY A 114 -0.94 2.14 9.82
C GLY A 114 0.23 2.87 9.14
N HIS A 115 0.27 2.89 7.80
CA HIS A 115 1.22 3.69 7.04
C HIS A 115 1.00 5.21 7.15
N VAL A 116 -0.12 5.67 7.69
CA VAL A 116 -0.46 7.10 7.77
C VAL A 116 -0.76 7.62 9.16
N LYS A 117 -1.12 6.75 10.11
CA LYS A 117 -1.46 7.12 11.49
C LYS A 117 -0.27 7.63 12.29
N ASP A 118 0.94 7.16 12.02
CA ASP A 118 2.15 7.71 12.63
C ASP A 118 2.79 8.74 11.68
N GLY A 119 2.70 10.03 12.02
CA GLY A 119 3.33 11.11 11.25
C GLY A 119 4.85 10.96 11.07
N ASP A 120 5.48 10.10 11.88
CA ASP A 120 6.87 9.67 11.75
C ASP A 120 7.13 8.77 10.54
N PHE A 121 6.10 8.25 9.89
CA PHE A 121 6.18 7.42 8.67
C PHE A 121 6.90 8.13 7.54
N GLN A 122 6.65 9.42 7.33
CA GLN A 122 7.28 10.17 6.24
C GLN A 122 8.75 10.48 6.58
N ALA A 123 9.04 10.81 7.83
CA ALA A 123 10.40 11.09 8.30
C ALA A 123 11.27 9.81 8.31
N HIS A 124 10.71 8.69 8.76
CA HIS A 124 11.39 7.39 8.79
C HIS A 124 11.44 6.74 7.41
N ALA A 125 10.41 6.79 6.57
CA ALA A 125 10.49 6.31 5.18
C ALA A 125 11.51 7.12 4.38
N ILE A 126 11.55 8.46 4.49
CA ILE A 126 12.57 9.28 3.79
C ILE A 126 13.99 8.99 4.32
N ALA A 127 14.15 8.79 5.62
CA ALA A 127 15.46 8.49 6.22
C ALA A 127 15.92 7.03 6.01
N SER A 128 14.98 6.08 5.86
CA SER A 128 15.23 4.65 5.92
C SER A 128 14.94 3.87 4.62
N ASN A 129 14.27 4.48 3.62
CA ASN A 129 14.02 3.93 2.27
C ASN A 129 15.28 3.70 1.43
N LYS A 130 16.46 3.94 2.01
CA LYS A 130 17.73 3.51 1.44
C LYS A 130 18.16 2.11 1.91
N THR A 131 17.42 1.47 2.82
CA THR A 131 17.80 0.17 3.42
C THR A 131 16.62 -0.80 3.61
N VAL A 132 16.89 -2.10 3.48
CA VAL A 132 15.91 -3.17 3.75
C VAL A 132 15.39 -3.15 5.20
N ALA A 133 16.20 -2.68 6.15
CA ALA A 133 15.81 -2.59 7.56
C ALA A 133 14.74 -1.51 7.79
N GLY A 134 14.86 -0.36 7.11
CA GLY A 134 13.87 0.71 7.14
C GLY A 134 12.50 0.27 6.62
N TYR A 135 12.50 -0.42 5.48
CA TYR A 135 11.28 -0.99 4.90
C TYR A 135 10.60 -2.00 5.85
N ILE A 136 11.36 -2.88 6.52
CA ILE A 136 10.80 -3.80 7.51
C ILE A 136 10.19 -3.05 8.69
N LEU A 137 10.85 -2.01 9.20
CA LEU A 137 10.35 -1.24 10.33
C LEU A 137 9.00 -0.58 10.02
N CYS A 138 8.90 0.02 8.83
CA CYS A 138 7.70 0.64 8.30
C CYS A 138 6.52 -0.35 8.24
N GLU A 139 6.73 -1.49 7.61
CA GLU A 139 5.73 -2.55 7.50
C GLU A 139 5.32 -3.10 8.87
N ASN A 140 6.27 -3.22 9.81
CA ASN A 140 5.97 -3.67 11.16
C ASN A 140 5.07 -2.68 11.91
N ILE A 141 5.28 -1.37 11.79
CA ILE A 141 4.39 -0.37 12.44
C ILE A 141 2.97 -0.51 11.90
N ALA A 142 2.85 -0.65 10.58
CA ALA A 142 1.56 -0.88 9.94
C ALA A 142 0.89 -2.20 10.38
N ASP A 143 1.68 -3.26 10.52
CA ASP A 143 1.22 -4.55 11.04
C ASP A 143 0.73 -4.45 12.49
N GLU A 144 1.48 -3.77 13.36
CA GLU A 144 1.12 -3.57 14.77
C GLU A 144 -0.17 -2.75 14.91
N TYR A 145 -0.41 -1.77 14.03
CA TYR A 145 -1.70 -1.07 13.99
C TYR A 145 -2.85 -1.99 13.57
N ALA A 146 -2.66 -2.84 12.56
CA ALA A 146 -3.65 -3.84 12.18
C ALA A 146 -3.93 -4.85 13.32
N VAL A 147 -2.88 -5.29 14.03
CA VAL A 147 -2.98 -6.18 15.19
C VAL A 147 -3.71 -5.52 16.35
N TYR A 148 -3.46 -4.24 16.60
CA TYR A 148 -4.20 -3.47 17.59
C TYR A 148 -5.72 -3.44 17.29
N CYS A 149 -6.09 -3.33 16.02
CA CYS A 149 -7.50 -3.26 15.61
C CYS A 149 -8.21 -4.63 15.60
N TYR A 150 -7.54 -5.69 15.12
CA TYR A 150 -8.18 -6.97 14.80
C TYR A 150 -7.58 -8.20 15.51
N GLY A 151 -6.51 -8.03 16.28
CA GLY A 151 -5.81 -9.11 16.96
C GLY A 151 -4.87 -9.91 16.04
N ALA A 152 -3.84 -10.49 16.67
CA ALA A 152 -2.73 -11.12 15.95
C ALA A 152 -3.15 -12.33 15.10
N ASP A 153 -4.09 -13.15 15.59
CA ASP A 153 -4.53 -14.37 14.90
C ASP A 153 -5.21 -14.06 13.56
N ILE A 154 -6.09 -13.05 13.54
CA ILE A 154 -6.81 -12.62 12.34
C ILE A 154 -5.82 -12.01 11.35
N VAL A 155 -4.94 -11.11 11.81
CA VAL A 155 -3.94 -10.48 10.95
C VAL A 155 -3.00 -11.50 10.30
N VAL A 156 -2.50 -12.45 11.08
CA VAL A 156 -1.62 -13.52 10.57
C VAL A 156 -2.34 -14.41 9.57
N SER A 157 -3.61 -14.76 9.82
CA SER A 157 -4.43 -15.55 8.90
C SER A 157 -4.61 -14.82 7.56
N THR A 158 -4.99 -13.53 7.60
CA THR A 158 -5.17 -12.70 6.42
C THR A 158 -3.87 -12.58 5.61
N PHE A 159 -2.72 -12.34 6.25
CA PHE A 159 -1.44 -12.24 5.54
C PHE A 159 -0.98 -13.53 4.88
N ARG A 160 -1.30 -14.69 5.49
CA ARG A 160 -1.06 -15.99 4.85
C ARG A 160 -1.94 -16.17 3.61
N LYS A 161 -3.21 -15.80 3.69
CA LYS A 161 -4.12 -15.84 2.55
C LYS A 161 -3.66 -14.91 1.42
N THR A 162 -3.16 -13.72 1.76
CA THR A 162 -2.50 -12.83 0.80
C THR A 162 -1.38 -13.56 0.07
N LEU A 163 -0.45 -14.21 0.79
CA LEU A 163 0.63 -14.98 0.16
C LEU A 163 0.13 -16.08 -0.78
N ASP A 164 -0.93 -16.78 -0.40
CA ASP A 164 -1.50 -17.86 -1.20
C ASP A 164 -2.15 -17.33 -2.47
N ASN A 165 -2.86 -16.20 -2.40
CA ASN A 165 -3.43 -15.59 -3.59
C ASN A 165 -2.36 -14.98 -4.51
N LEU A 166 -1.27 -14.40 -3.96
CA LEU A 166 -0.14 -13.94 -4.77
C LEU A 166 0.47 -15.04 -5.64
N ALA A 167 0.53 -16.28 -5.13
CA ALA A 167 1.00 -17.41 -5.89
C ALA A 167 0.06 -17.78 -7.05
N LYS A 168 -1.25 -17.59 -6.90
CA LYS A 168 -2.26 -17.89 -7.93
C LYS A 168 -2.18 -16.93 -9.13
N HIS A 169 -1.84 -15.66 -8.89
CA HIS A 169 -1.79 -14.64 -9.95
C HIS A 169 -0.44 -14.60 -10.72
N GLY A 170 0.39 -15.65 -10.64
CA GLY A 170 1.63 -15.78 -11.44
C GLY A 170 2.75 -14.82 -11.03
N CYS A 171 2.58 -14.12 -9.91
CA CYS A 171 3.49 -13.14 -9.38
C CYS A 171 4.70 -13.83 -8.71
N ASN A 172 5.83 -13.95 -9.43
CA ASN A 172 7.05 -14.59 -8.91
C ASN A 172 7.87 -13.64 -8.02
N PHE A 173 7.35 -13.32 -6.83
CA PHE A 173 8.00 -12.40 -5.90
C PHE A 173 8.63 -13.14 -4.72
N ARG A 174 9.74 -13.84 -4.99
CA ARG A 174 10.56 -14.47 -3.94
C ARG A 174 10.93 -13.47 -2.82
N PHE A 175 11.09 -12.20 -3.16
CA PHE A 175 11.33 -11.12 -2.21
C PHE A 175 10.10 -10.81 -1.34
N THR A 176 8.94 -10.51 -1.94
CA THR A 176 7.68 -10.23 -1.22
C THR A 176 7.28 -11.40 -0.32
N LYS A 177 7.38 -12.63 -0.82
CA LYS A 177 7.11 -13.83 0.00
C LYS A 177 8.02 -13.91 1.22
N ARG A 178 9.31 -13.64 1.05
CA ARG A 178 10.27 -13.63 2.16
C ARG A 178 9.99 -12.51 3.16
N MET A 179 9.57 -11.34 2.68
CA MET A 179 9.24 -10.18 3.51
C MET A 179 7.97 -10.41 4.33
N MET A 180 6.88 -10.86 3.71
CA MET A 180 5.63 -11.18 4.39
C MET A 180 5.83 -12.29 5.44
N ASN A 181 6.59 -13.34 5.13
CA ASN A 181 6.92 -14.37 6.11
C ASN A 181 7.72 -13.84 7.30
N LYS A 182 8.62 -12.86 7.10
CA LYS A 182 9.32 -12.21 8.21
C LYS A 182 8.35 -11.42 9.09
N ARG A 183 7.45 -10.64 8.48
CA ARG A 183 6.40 -9.88 9.17
C ARG A 183 5.50 -10.77 10.01
N ILE A 184 4.95 -11.85 9.42
CA ILE A 184 4.16 -12.86 10.13
C ILE A 184 4.90 -13.43 11.35
N ASN A 185 6.19 -13.79 11.19
CA ASN A 185 6.97 -14.33 12.31
C ASN A 185 7.25 -13.29 13.41
N LEU A 186 7.35 -12.01 13.07
CA LEU A 186 7.50 -10.94 14.05
C LEU A 186 6.22 -10.76 14.85
N ILE A 187 5.06 -10.70 14.20
CA ILE A 187 3.76 -10.65 14.87
C ILE A 187 3.61 -11.84 15.83
N LEU A 188 3.85 -13.05 15.34
CA LEU A 188 3.79 -14.27 16.15
C LEU A 188 4.81 -14.32 17.30
N LYS A 189 5.89 -13.52 17.25
CA LYS A 189 6.87 -13.44 18.34
C LYS A 189 6.45 -12.42 19.39
N ASN A 190 5.87 -11.30 18.97
CA ASN A 190 5.52 -10.19 19.84
C ASN A 190 4.21 -10.41 20.61
N HIS A 191 3.31 -11.24 20.08
CA HIS A 191 1.94 -11.40 20.56
C HIS A 191 1.62 -12.83 21.04
N LYS A 192 2.64 -13.55 21.54
CA LYS A 192 2.52 -14.90 22.10
C LYS A 192 2.53 -14.91 23.62
#